data_AF-A0A939VQJ9-F1
#
_entry.id   AF-A0A939VQJ9-F1
#
_cell.length_a   1.000
_cell.length_b   1.000
_cell.length_c   1.000
_cell.angle_alpha   90.00
_cell.angle_beta   90.00
_cell.angle_gamma   90.00
#
_symmetry.space_group_name_H-M   'P 1'
#
loop_
_entity.id
_entity.type
_entity.pdbx_description
1 polymer ?
#
loop_
_entity_poly.entity_id
_entity_poly.type
_entity_poly.pdbx_seq_one_letter_code
_entity_poly.pdbx_strand_id
1 'polypeptide(L)' 'MRTDVVIIGAGPGGIFSAYELMKKAPNLKVKVFEAGNPLDKRKCPIDGDKVKSCIKCPTCAIMNGFGGAGAFSDGKYNIT' A
#
# COMPACT_ATOMS: atom_id res chain seq x y z
N MET A 1 3.99 22.88 -8.50
CA MET A 1 3.51 22.71 -7.11
C MET A 1 4.65 22.14 -6.27
N ARG A 2 5.25 22.93 -5.38
CA ARG A 2 6.38 22.49 -4.53
C ARG A 2 5.87 21.52 -3.45
N THR A 3 6.58 20.42 -3.26
CA THR A 3 6.30 19.38 -2.27
C THR A 3 7.52 19.29 -1.38
N ASP A 4 7.32 19.26 -0.06
CA ASP A 4 8.43 19.25 0.91
C ASP A 4 8.89 17.82 1.19
N VAL A 5 7.94 16.87 1.21
CA VAL A 5 8.21 15.44 1.43
C VAL A 5 7.44 14.59 0.43
N VAL A 6 8.14 13.66 -0.21
CA VAL A 6 7.55 12.64 -1.08
C VAL A 6 7.75 11.27 -0.44
N ILE A 7 6.67 10.51 -0.30
CA ILE A 7 6.66 9.14 0.20
C ILE A 7 6.29 8.23 -0.97
N ILE A 8 7.12 7.23 -1.24
CA ILE A 8 6.87 6.20 -2.26
C ILE A 8 6.46 4.91 -1.57
N GLY A 9 5.26 4.43 -1.88
CA GLY A 9 4.61 3.29 -1.25
C GLY A 9 3.55 3.72 -0.22
N ALA A 10 2.32 3.25 -0.41
CA ALA A 10 1.21 3.44 0.51
C ALA A 10 0.94 2.19 1.36
N GLY A 11 2.00 1.48 1.77
CA GLY A 11 1.93 0.45 2.83
C GLY A 11 1.82 1.07 4.23
N PRO A 12 1.76 0.26 5.30
CA PRO A 12 1.64 0.75 6.67
C PRO A 12 2.71 1.78 7.03
N GLY A 13 3.98 1.50 6.69
CA GLY A 13 5.07 2.46 6.92
C GLY A 13 4.87 3.80 6.23
N GLY A 14 4.43 3.81 4.96
CA GLY A 14 4.19 5.05 4.23
C GLY A 14 2.96 5.82 4.73
N ILE A 15 1.87 5.11 5.00
CA ILE A 15 0.62 5.69 5.54
C ILE A 15 0.87 6.32 6.92
N PHE A 16 1.51 5.58 7.84
CA PHE A 16 1.79 6.10 9.18
C PHE A 16 2.86 7.18 9.19
N SER A 17 3.86 7.12 8.30
CA SER A 17 4.81 8.24 8.14
C SER A 17 4.10 9.51 7.70
N ALA A 18 3.21 9.43 6.71
CA ALA A 18 2.42 10.58 6.26
C ALA A 18 1.53 11.10 7.38
N TYR A 19 0.82 10.21 8.09
CA TYR A 19 -0.04 10.56 9.21
C TYR A 19 0.71 11.30 10.33
N GLU A 20 1.88 10.79 10.73
CA GLU A 20 2.69 11.41 11.78
C GLU A 20 3.28 12.76 11.34
N LEU A 21 3.67 12.89 10.06
CA LEU A 21 4.10 14.18 9.50
C LEU A 21 2.97 15.21 9.52
N MET A 22 1.75 14.83 9.15
CA MET A 22 0.60 15.74 9.19
C MET A 22 0.30 16.23 10.62
N LYS A 23 0.58 15.41 11.64
CA LYS A 23 0.39 15.78 13.05
C LYS A 23 1.52 16.64 13.61
N LYS A 24 2.77 16.27 13.33
CA LYS A 24 3.96 16.89 13.94
C LYS A 24 4.46 18.10 13.18
N ALA A 25 4.18 18.19 11.88
CA ALA A 25 4.63 19.25 10.99
C ALA A 25 3.52 19.59 9.96
N PRO A 26 2.37 20.13 10.40
CA PRO A 26 1.18 20.35 9.57
C PRO A 26 1.39 21.35 8.41
N ASN A 27 2.46 22.14 8.47
CA ASN A 27 2.86 23.07 7.42
C ASN A 27 3.57 22.39 6.23
N LEU A 28 4.03 21.16 6.37
CA LEU A 28 4.67 20.42 5.27
C LEU A 28 3.65 19.95 4.24
N LYS A 29 3.97 20.17 2.97
CA LYS A 29 3.23 19.59 1.84
C LYS A 29 3.77 18.19 1.56
N VAL A 30 3.06 17.18 2.05
CA VAL A 30 3.39 15.77 1.87
C VAL A 30 2.64 15.19 0.66
N LYS A 31 3.32 14.42 -0.18
CA LYS A 31 2.68 13.60 -1.23
C LYS A 31 3.05 12.13 -1.07
N VAL A 32 2.06 11.25 -1.20
CA VAL A 32 2.25 9.80 -1.21
C VAL A 32 1.92 9.28 -2.61
N PHE A 33 2.82 8.49 -3.18
CA PHE A 33 2.61 7.81 -4.45
C PHE A 33 2.62 6.30 -4.24
N GLU A 34 1.72 5.60 -4.92
CA GLU A 34 1.60 4.15 -4.88
C GLU A 34 1.46 3.63 -6.31
N ALA A 35 2.19 2.56 -6.63
CA ALA A 35 2.20 1.97 -7.97
C ALA A 35 0.98 1.07 -8.21
N GLY A 36 0.39 0.53 -7.15
CA GLY A 36 -0.82 -0.28 -7.23
C GLY A 36 -2.12 0.53 -7.13
N ASN A 37 -3.22 -0.19 -6.91
CA ASN A 37 -4.56 0.37 -6.92
C ASN A 37 -5.07 0.75 -5.51
N PRO A 38 -6.10 1.61 -5.43
CA PRO A 38 -6.96 1.73 -4.25
C PRO A 38 -7.51 0.37 -3.80
N LEU A 39 -7.77 0.21 -2.50
CA LEU A 39 -8.06 -1.09 -1.88
C LEU A 39 -9.27 -1.80 -2.50
N ASP A 40 -10.35 -1.07 -2.79
CA ASP A 40 -11.58 -1.55 -3.44
C ASP A 40 -11.33 -2.14 -4.84
N LYS A 41 -10.24 -1.72 -5.49
CA LYS A 41 -9.83 -2.17 -6.83
C LYS A 41 -8.69 -3.20 -6.80
N ARG A 42 -8.22 -3.61 -5.62
CA ARG A 42 -7.19 -4.64 -5.49
C ARG A 42 -7.83 -6.02 -5.59
N LYS A 43 -7.69 -6.67 -6.74
CA LYS A 43 -8.17 -8.05 -6.96
C LYS A 43 -7.06 -8.94 -7.52
N CYS A 44 -6.73 -10.00 -6.79
CA CYS A 44 -5.91 -11.07 -7.32
C CYS A 44 -6.77 -11.93 -8.26
N PRO A 45 -6.30 -12.30 -9.47
CA PRO A 45 -7.07 -13.14 -10.38
C PRO A 45 -7.14 -14.60 -9.93
N ILE A 46 -6.31 -15.02 -8.96
CA ILE A 46 -6.38 -16.35 -8.37
C ILE A 46 -7.74 -16.51 -7.68
N ASP A 47 -8.58 -17.38 -8.21
CA ASP A 47 -9.91 -17.70 -7.70
C ASP A 47 -10.04 -19.16 -7.23
N GLY A 48 -9.02 -19.98 -7.45
CA GLY A 48 -9.00 -21.41 -7.08
C GLY A 48 -9.66 -22.34 -8.10
N ASP A 49 -10.49 -21.79 -9.01
CA ASP A 49 -11.25 -22.55 -10.00
C ASP A 49 -10.64 -22.41 -11.39
N LYS A 50 -10.64 -21.19 -11.95
CA LYS A 50 -10.14 -20.88 -13.29
C LYS A 50 -8.65 -20.58 -13.25
N VAL A 51 -8.21 -19.85 -12.22
CA VAL A 51 -6.80 -19.51 -12.01
C VAL A 51 -6.36 -20.15 -10.69
N LYS A 52 -5.72 -21.31 -10.83
CA LYS A 52 -5.32 -22.16 -9.69
C LYS A 52 -3.99 -21.75 -9.04
N SER A 53 -3.19 -20.94 -9.72
CA SER A 53 -1.85 -20.57 -9.27
C SER A 53 -1.49 -19.14 -9.69
N CYS A 54 -0.44 -18.61 -9.07
CA CYS A 54 0.04 -17.26 -9.36
C CYS A 54 0.49 -17.12 -10.82
N ILE A 55 -0.07 -16.12 -11.52
CA ILE A 55 0.23 -15.83 -12.92
C ILE A 55 1.29 -14.74 -13.12
N LYS A 56 1.95 -14.30 -12.04
CA LYS A 56 2.99 -13.24 -12.07
C LYS A 56 2.51 -11.97 -12.78
N CYS A 57 1.39 -11.40 -12.32
CA CYS A 57 0.85 -10.15 -12.87
C CYS A 57 1.94 -9.06 -12.94
N PRO A 58 1.93 -8.19 -13.97
CA PRO A 58 2.87 -7.06 -14.06
C PRO A 58 2.90 -6.19 -12.80
N THR A 59 1.73 -6.01 -12.17
CA THR A 59 1.60 -5.44 -10.83
C THR A 59 0.77 -6.39 -9.99
N CYS A 60 1.37 -6.97 -8.95
CA CYS A 60 0.68 -7.90 -8.07
C CYS A 60 -0.23 -7.14 -7.10
N ALA A 61 -1.55 -7.37 -7.21
CA ALA A 61 -2.55 -6.74 -6.34
C ALA A 61 -2.40 -7.14 -4.86
N ILE A 62 -1.77 -8.28 -4.55
CA ILE A 62 -1.49 -8.70 -3.16
C ILE A 62 -0.35 -7.87 -2.57
N MET A 63 0.71 -7.60 -3.34
CA MET A 63 1.92 -6.93 -2.84
C MET A 63 1.87 -5.41 -2.96
N ASN A 64 1.15 -4.88 -3.96
CA ASN A 64 1.12 -3.45 -4.31
C ASN A 64 -0.29 -2.88 -4.18
N GLY A 65 -0.38 -1.58 -3.95
CA GLY A 65 -1.63 -0.85 -3.73
C GLY A 65 -1.76 -0.31 -2.31
N PHE A 66 -2.84 0.44 -2.07
CA PHE A 66 -3.09 1.05 -0.76
C PHE A 66 -3.18 -0.01 0.34
N GLY A 67 -2.42 0.16 1.43
CA GLY A 67 -2.24 -0.82 2.50
C GLY A 67 -1.09 -1.82 2.27
N GLY A 68 -0.44 -1.79 1.11
CA GLY A 68 0.70 -2.65 0.77
C GLY A 68 0.40 -4.15 0.92
N ALA A 69 1.42 -4.96 1.21
CA ALA A 69 1.28 -6.40 1.42
C ALA A 69 0.43 -6.75 2.65
N GLY A 70 0.34 -5.85 3.65
CA GLY A 70 -0.42 -6.09 4.87
C GLY A 70 -1.93 -6.21 4.65
N ALA A 71 -2.48 -5.59 3.60
CA ALA A 71 -3.91 -5.54 3.34
C ALA A 71 -4.57 -6.92 3.10
N PHE A 72 -3.80 -7.89 2.60
CA PHE A 72 -4.25 -9.27 2.36
C PHE A 72 -3.54 -10.28 3.25
N SER A 73 -3.01 -9.82 4.38
CA SER A 73 -2.43 -10.67 5.41
C SER A 73 -3.46 -10.96 6.50
N ASP A 74 -3.18 -11.95 7.35
CA ASP A 74 -3.92 -12.19 8.60
C ASP A 74 -3.80 -11.03 9.61
N GLY A 75 -3.03 -9.97 9.31
CA GLY A 75 -2.86 -8.81 10.20
C GLY A 75 -2.14 -9.13 11.51
N LYS A 76 -1.44 -10.27 11.57
CA LYS A 76 -0.69 -10.69 12.75
C LYS A 76 0.48 -9.74 12.97
N TYR A 77 0.49 -9.06 14.11
CA TYR A 77 1.57 -8.19 14.52
C TYR A 77 2.49 -8.94 15.49
N ASN A 78 3.71 -9.25 15.05
CA ASN A 78 4.66 -9.99 15.86
C ASN A 78 5.49 -9.01 16.68
N ILE A 79 5.25 -8.96 17.99
CA ILE A 79 5.94 -8.06 18.95
C ILE A 79 7.09 -8.80 19.67
N THR A 80 7.59 -9.87 19.07
CA THR A 80 8.63 -10.73 19.66
C THR A 80 10.02 -10.23 19.31
#